data_AF-A0A5R9ATR8-F1
#
_entry.id   AF-A0A5R9ATR8-F1
#
_cell.length_a   1.000
_cell.length_b   1.000
_cell.length_c   1.000
_cell.angle_alpha   90.00
_cell.angle_beta   90.00
_cell.angle_gamma   90.00
#
_symmetry.space_group_name_H-M   'P 1'
#
loop_
_entity.id
_entity.type
_entity.pdbx_description
1 polymer ?
#
loop_
_entity_poly.entity_id
_entity_poly.type
_entity_poly.pdbx_seq_one_letter_code
_entity_poly.pdbx_strand_id
1 'polypeptide(L)'
;MISSEKLLKYLIELSAEENPEIGGQKYSQSDVLSAEQLVRDAHEALQLTLRKPKLSRRRAFIVILEELYFDVLKYPDDLKIESIHRRASQRFEYMNRDTKSFNTPSDIHPKDPCTFYEDNGYAKSRYKSALQHLVLESHRYFEVPEAEVSLKVIFEDVKLC
;
A
#
# COMPACT_ATOMS: atom_id res chain seq x y z
N MET A 1 -8.57 15.85 21.59
CA MET A 1 -7.24 15.32 21.22
C MET A 1 -6.35 16.49 20.79
N ILE A 2 -5.13 16.58 21.33
CA ILE A 2 -4.11 17.52 20.84
C ILE A 2 -3.54 16.97 19.53
N SER A 3 -3.36 17.80 18.51
CA SER A 3 -2.68 17.39 17.28
C SER A 3 -1.17 17.26 17.53
N SER A 4 -0.49 16.38 16.79
CA SER A 4 0.97 16.25 16.86
C SER A 4 1.70 17.57 16.64
N GLU A 5 1.17 18.45 15.76
CA GLU A 5 1.72 19.79 15.52
C GLU A 5 1.62 20.70 16.74
N LYS A 6 0.49 20.68 17.46
CA LYS A 6 0.32 21.44 18.70
C LYS A 6 1.23 20.92 19.81
N LEU A 7 1.42 19.60 19.89
CA LEU A 7 2.32 18.97 20.83
C LEU A 7 3.78 19.31 20.54
N LEU A 8 4.19 19.26 19.28
CA LEU A 8 5.53 19.62 18.82
C LEU A 8 5.83 21.09 19.12
N LYS A 9 4.88 21.99 18.82
CA LYS A 9 5.00 23.42 19.12
C LYS A 9 5.20 23.66 20.62
N TYR A 10 4.41 22.99 21.46
CA TYR A 10 4.54 23.08 22.91
C TYR A 10 5.91 22.62 23.42
N LEU A 11 6.44 21.51 22.90
CA LEU A 11 7.77 21.01 23.28
C LEU A 11 8.91 21.94 22.84
N ILE A 12 8.79 22.58 21.68
CA ILE A 12 9.76 23.59 21.20
C ILE A 12 9.75 24.83 22.09
N GLU A 13 8.56 25.28 22.52
CA GLU A 13 8.44 26.41 23.45
C GLU A 13 9.04 26.06 24.81
N LEU A 14 8.78 24.83 25.28
CA LEU A 14 9.26 24.30 26.56
C LEU A 14 10.79 24.08 26.57
N SER A 15 11.41 23.72 25.44
CA SER A 15 12.86 23.51 25.36
C SER A 15 13.65 24.82 25.46
N ALA A 16 13.00 25.97 25.25
CA ALA A 16 13.58 27.29 25.46
C ALA A 16 13.52 27.77 26.92
N GLU A 17 12.80 27.06 27.80
CA GLU A 17 12.70 27.39 29.21
C GLU A 17 13.94 26.94 30.00
N GLU A 18 14.32 27.74 31.00
CA GLU A 18 15.47 27.45 31.87
C GLU A 18 15.16 26.32 32.88
N ASN A 19 13.89 26.19 33.26
CA ASN A 19 13.39 25.15 34.17
C ASN A 19 12.05 24.59 33.67
N PRO A 20 12.07 23.75 32.61
CA PRO A 20 10.83 23.29 32.00
C PRO A 20 9.98 22.46 32.95
N GLU A 21 8.69 22.79 33.01
CA GLU A 21 7.72 22.18 33.93
C GLU A 21 6.46 21.73 33.20
N ILE A 22 6.05 20.48 33.43
CA ILE A 22 4.81 19.92 32.89
C ILE A 22 4.00 19.36 34.05
N GLY A 23 2.81 19.91 34.29
CA GLY A 23 1.88 19.39 35.30
C GLY A 23 2.43 19.40 36.74
N GLY A 24 3.31 20.35 37.08
CA GLY A 24 3.93 20.41 38.41
C GLY A 24 5.24 19.65 38.54
N GLN A 25 5.68 18.92 37.51
CA GLN A 25 6.91 18.15 37.51
C GLN A 25 7.97 18.82 36.63
N LYS A 26 9.18 18.99 37.18
CA LYS A 26 10.33 19.57 36.49
C LYS A 26 11.04 18.51 35.64
N TYR A 27 11.47 18.92 34.46
CA TYR A 27 12.23 18.10 33.53
C TYR A 27 13.57 18.76 33.24
N SER A 28 14.57 17.96 32.88
CA SER A 28 15.82 18.52 32.36
C SER A 28 15.62 18.98 30.91
N GLN A 29 16.42 19.93 30.44
CA GLN A 29 16.39 20.32 29.03
C GLN A 29 16.65 19.14 28.09
N SER A 30 17.52 18.19 28.48
CA SER A 30 17.77 16.99 27.68
C SER A 30 16.54 16.09 27.54
N ASP A 31 15.70 16.00 28.58
CA ASP A 31 14.46 15.22 28.53
C ASP A 31 13.46 15.85 27.55
N VAL A 32 13.34 17.18 27.59
CA VAL A 32 12.44 17.92 26.69
C VAL A 32 12.89 17.80 25.24
N LEU A 33 14.20 17.93 24.96
CA LEU A 33 14.76 17.74 23.62
C LEU A 33 14.56 16.31 23.11
N SER A 34 14.72 15.31 23.97
CA SER A 34 14.48 13.90 23.61
C SER A 34 13.00 13.65 23.28
N ALA A 35 12.09 14.22 24.07
CA ALA A 35 10.66 14.14 23.82
C ALA A 35 10.27 14.86 22.51
N GLU A 36 10.83 16.04 22.25
CA GLU A 36 10.63 16.78 21.00
C GLU A 36 11.02 15.93 19.80
N GLN A 37 12.24 15.36 19.82
CA GLN A 37 12.74 14.51 18.74
C GLN A 37 11.83 13.31 18.50
N LEU A 38 11.38 12.63 19.57
CA LEU A 38 10.49 11.47 19.47
C LEU A 38 9.13 11.82 18.85
N VAL A 39 8.55 12.97 19.21
CA VAL A 39 7.30 13.44 18.60
C VAL A 39 7.50 13.81 17.14
N ARG A 40 8.66 14.38 16.80
CA ARG A 40 9.05 14.73 15.42
C ARG A 40 9.17 13.46 14.55
N ASP A 41 9.92 12.48 15.02
CA ASP A 41 10.12 11.18 14.34
C ASP A 41 8.80 10.42 14.19
N ALA A 42 7.97 10.39 15.24
CA ALA A 42 6.65 9.77 15.19
C ALA A 42 5.72 10.49 14.21
N HIS A 43 5.74 11.82 14.17
CA HIS A 43 4.97 12.60 13.19
C HIS A 43 5.42 12.28 11.76
N GLU A 44 6.73 12.25 11.50
CA GLU A 44 7.26 11.89 10.18
C GLU A 44 6.89 10.46 9.77
N ALA A 45 7.02 9.49 10.69
CA ALA A 45 6.60 8.11 10.45
C ALA A 45 5.10 8.02 10.15
N LEU A 46 4.26 8.74 10.89
CA LEU A 46 2.81 8.81 10.63
C LEU A 46 2.51 9.49 9.29
N GLN A 47 3.20 10.57 8.93
CA GLN A 47 3.06 11.21 7.62
C GLN A 47 3.50 10.28 6.47
N LEU A 48 4.52 9.45 6.69
CA LEU A 48 4.91 8.40 5.75
C LEU A 48 3.82 7.32 5.63
N THR A 49 3.15 6.93 6.72
CA THR A 49 1.99 6.03 6.67
C THR A 49 0.75 6.65 6.00
N LEU A 50 0.63 7.97 6.00
CA LEU A 50 -0.44 8.69 5.30
C LEU A 50 -0.21 8.78 3.78
N ARG A 51 1.02 8.57 3.29
CA ARG A 51 1.31 8.57 1.85
C ARG A 51 0.86 7.25 1.25
N LYS A 52 -0.12 7.32 0.35
CA LYS A 52 -0.58 6.18 -0.45
C LYS A 52 0.61 5.49 -1.12
N PRO A 53 0.74 4.15 -1.02
CA PRO A 53 1.82 3.44 -1.71
C PRO A 53 1.74 3.69 -3.21
N LYS A 54 2.91 3.84 -3.83
CA LYS A 54 3.04 4.12 -5.26
C LYS A 54 3.03 2.82 -6.05
N LEU A 55 2.03 2.65 -6.92
CA LEU A 55 1.92 1.48 -7.80
C LEU A 55 1.56 1.92 -9.23
N SER A 56 1.88 1.07 -10.21
CA SER A 56 1.26 1.21 -11.53
C SER A 56 -0.22 0.84 -11.43
N ARG A 57 -1.07 1.39 -12.32
CA ARG A 57 -2.51 1.10 -12.34
C ARG A 57 -2.80 -0.41 -12.39
N ARG A 58 -2.08 -1.16 -13.23
CA ARG A 58 -2.21 -2.63 -13.32
C ARG A 58 -1.93 -3.31 -11.98
N ARG A 59 -0.83 -2.96 -11.31
CA ARG A 59 -0.44 -3.56 -10.02
C ARG A 59 -1.45 -3.22 -8.93
N ALA A 60 -1.89 -1.97 -8.85
CA ALA A 60 -2.94 -1.57 -7.93
C ALA A 60 -4.25 -2.35 -8.16
N PHE A 61 -4.61 -2.60 -9.42
CA PHE A 61 -5.82 -3.37 -9.74
C PHE A 61 -5.67 -4.86 -9.42
N ILE A 62 -4.48 -5.45 -9.64
CA ILE A 62 -4.19 -6.83 -9.22
C ILE A 62 -4.44 -6.98 -7.72
N VAL A 63 -3.92 -6.05 -6.90
CA VAL A 63 -4.12 -6.10 -5.44
C VAL A 63 -5.60 -6.07 -5.07
N ILE A 64 -6.37 -5.10 -5.60
CA ILE A 64 -7.81 -5.00 -5.29
C ILE A 64 -8.58 -6.23 -5.79
N LEU A 65 -8.28 -6.74 -6.99
CA LEU A 65 -8.95 -7.91 -7.53
C LEU A 65 -8.64 -9.16 -6.71
N GLU A 66 -7.40 -9.33 -6.28
CA GLU A 66 -7.00 -10.48 -5.48
C GLU A 66 -7.64 -10.42 -4.10
N GLU A 67 -7.60 -9.30 -3.40
CA GLU A 67 -8.24 -9.18 -2.07
C GLU A 67 -9.76 -9.42 -2.08
N LEU A 68 -10.44 -9.07 -3.17
CA LEU A 68 -11.90 -9.25 -3.26
C LEU A 68 -12.31 -10.64 -3.72
N TYR A 69 -11.43 -11.37 -4.39
CA TYR A 69 -11.81 -12.55 -5.17
C TYR A 69 -10.77 -13.68 -5.12
N PHE A 70 -9.80 -13.69 -4.20
CA PHE A 70 -8.76 -14.73 -4.14
C PHE A 70 -9.35 -16.15 -4.06
N ASP A 71 -10.51 -16.30 -3.44
CA ASP A 71 -11.18 -17.58 -3.15
C ASP A 71 -12.20 -18.01 -4.22
N VAL A 72 -12.33 -17.28 -5.33
CA VAL A 72 -13.26 -17.63 -6.42
C VAL A 72 -12.55 -18.07 -7.68
N LEU A 73 -13.11 -19.08 -8.33
CA LEU A 73 -12.60 -19.66 -9.58
C LEU A 73 -12.82 -18.75 -10.81
N LYS A 74 -13.81 -17.87 -10.74
CA LYS A 74 -14.18 -16.93 -11.81
C LYS A 74 -14.67 -15.63 -11.19
N TYR A 75 -14.35 -14.51 -11.82
CA TYR A 75 -14.92 -13.22 -11.45
C TYR A 75 -16.43 -13.17 -11.70
N PRO A 76 -17.20 -12.41 -10.91
CA PRO A 76 -18.60 -12.12 -11.21
C PRO A 76 -18.76 -11.52 -12.60
N ASP A 77 -19.77 -11.97 -13.35
CA ASP A 77 -20.01 -11.52 -14.73
C ASP A 77 -20.40 -10.03 -14.81
N ASP A 78 -20.93 -9.46 -13.72
CA ASP A 78 -21.31 -8.06 -13.59
C ASP A 78 -20.21 -7.17 -12.98
N LEU A 79 -19.01 -7.72 -12.73
CA LEU A 79 -17.89 -6.98 -12.14
C LEU A 79 -17.40 -5.86 -13.07
N LYS A 80 -17.58 -4.62 -12.62
CA LYS A 80 -17.18 -3.40 -13.34
C LYS A 80 -15.77 -2.95 -12.96
N ILE A 81 -14.89 -2.75 -13.95
CA ILE A 81 -13.53 -2.22 -13.77
C ILE A 81 -13.52 -0.85 -13.08
N GLU A 82 -14.55 -0.02 -13.27
CA GLU A 82 -14.69 1.28 -12.62
C GLU A 82 -14.75 1.14 -11.08
N SER A 83 -15.37 0.07 -10.59
CA SER A 83 -15.47 -0.19 -9.16
C SER A 83 -14.09 -0.54 -8.57
N ILE A 84 -13.30 -1.33 -9.29
CA ILE A 84 -11.91 -1.66 -8.96
C ILE A 84 -11.04 -0.40 -8.99
N HIS A 85 -11.20 0.43 -10.03
CA HIS A 85 -10.49 1.69 -10.15
C HIS A 85 -10.74 2.63 -8.98
N ARG A 86 -12.01 2.80 -8.58
CA ARG A 86 -12.40 3.64 -7.45
C ARG A 86 -11.72 3.18 -6.15
N ARG A 87 -11.77 1.88 -5.86
CA ARG A 87 -11.11 1.29 -4.67
C ARG A 87 -9.59 1.47 -4.72
N ALA A 88 -8.98 1.16 -5.87
CA ALA A 88 -7.53 1.31 -6.05
C ALA A 88 -7.09 2.78 -5.89
N SER A 89 -7.85 3.75 -6.39
CA SER A 89 -7.52 5.18 -6.29
C SER A 89 -7.63 5.72 -4.86
N GLN A 90 -8.44 5.09 -4.03
CA GLN A 90 -8.53 5.43 -2.61
C GLN A 90 -7.28 4.98 -1.84
N ARG A 91 -6.64 3.88 -2.25
CA ARG A 91 -5.51 3.28 -1.51
C ARG A 91 -4.13 3.57 -2.09
N PHE A 92 -4.02 3.70 -3.40
CA PHE A 92 -2.72 3.81 -4.08
C PHE A 92 -2.57 5.13 -4.83
N GLU A 93 -1.32 5.60 -4.93
CA GLU A 93 -0.94 6.69 -5.82
C GLU A 93 -0.44 6.08 -7.14
N TYR A 94 -1.04 6.47 -8.27
CA TYR A 94 -0.66 5.93 -9.57
C TYR A 94 0.60 6.58 -10.13
N MET A 95 1.65 5.78 -10.31
CA MET A 95 2.92 6.26 -10.89
C MET A 95 2.83 6.55 -12.39
N ASN A 96 1.87 5.95 -13.10
CA ASN A 96 1.68 6.12 -14.55
C ASN A 96 0.21 6.35 -14.88
N ARG A 97 -0.06 7.37 -15.70
CA ARG A 97 -1.37 7.67 -16.31
C ARG A 97 -1.63 6.82 -17.56
N ASP A 98 -1.13 5.58 -17.61
CA ASP A 98 -1.28 4.74 -18.79
C ASP A 98 -2.78 4.57 -19.07
N THR A 99 -3.24 5.13 -20.19
CA THR A 99 -4.66 5.31 -20.54
C THR A 99 -5.27 4.05 -21.10
N LYS A 100 -4.46 3.02 -21.34
CA LYS A 100 -4.92 1.74 -21.89
C LYS A 100 -6.04 1.18 -21.01
N SER A 101 -7.24 1.17 -21.55
CA SER A 101 -8.41 0.62 -20.91
C SER A 101 -8.26 -0.89 -20.80
N PHE A 102 -8.44 -1.42 -19.60
CA PHE A 102 -8.70 -2.84 -19.40
C PHE A 102 -10.18 -3.07 -19.69
N ASN A 103 -10.50 -4.09 -20.47
CA ASN A 103 -11.88 -4.39 -20.82
C ASN A 103 -12.51 -5.32 -19.79
N THR A 104 -11.72 -6.27 -19.27
CA THR A 104 -12.17 -7.27 -18.30
C THR A 104 -11.22 -7.38 -17.09
N PRO A 105 -11.72 -7.87 -15.94
CA PRO A 105 -10.86 -8.21 -14.79
C PRO A 105 -9.74 -9.20 -15.17
N SER A 106 -10.03 -10.16 -16.04
CA SER A 106 -9.08 -11.16 -16.52
C SER A 106 -7.94 -10.56 -17.35
N ASP A 107 -8.14 -9.44 -18.04
CA ASP A 107 -7.06 -8.74 -18.77
C ASP A 107 -5.96 -8.22 -17.81
N ILE A 108 -6.35 -7.98 -16.56
CA ILE A 108 -5.49 -7.45 -15.50
C ILE A 108 -4.89 -8.60 -14.70
N HIS A 109 -5.75 -9.50 -14.22
CA HIS A 109 -5.42 -10.55 -13.27
C HIS A 109 -6.27 -11.80 -13.56
N PRO A 110 -5.88 -12.65 -14.51
CA PRO A 110 -6.65 -13.85 -14.84
C PRO A 110 -6.64 -14.86 -13.68
N LYS A 111 -7.74 -15.61 -13.51
CA LYS A 111 -7.83 -16.68 -12.50
C LYS A 111 -7.05 -17.94 -12.85
N ASP A 112 -6.83 -18.16 -14.14
CA ASP A 112 -5.89 -19.15 -14.65
C ASP A 112 -4.89 -18.46 -15.60
N PRO A 113 -3.80 -17.89 -15.07
CA PRO A 113 -2.84 -17.17 -15.89
C PRO A 113 -2.07 -18.05 -16.87
N CYS A 114 -1.86 -19.33 -16.55
CA CYS A 114 -1.09 -20.24 -17.41
C CYS A 114 -1.84 -20.47 -18.73
N THR A 115 -3.12 -20.82 -18.63
CA THR A 115 -4.00 -21.01 -19.80
C THR A 115 -4.27 -19.68 -20.49
N PHE A 116 -4.54 -18.60 -19.73
CA PHE A 116 -4.85 -17.29 -20.33
C PHE A 116 -3.73 -16.73 -21.21
N TYR A 117 -2.46 -17.03 -20.89
CA TYR A 117 -1.30 -16.56 -21.63
C TYR A 117 -0.59 -17.63 -22.46
N GLU A 118 -1.19 -18.81 -22.66
CA GLU A 118 -0.57 -19.95 -23.36
C GLU A 118 0.07 -19.54 -24.70
N ASP A 119 -0.67 -18.79 -25.51
CA ASP A 119 -0.21 -18.32 -26.83
C ASP A 119 0.48 -16.94 -26.80
N ASN A 120 0.73 -16.35 -25.62
CA ASN A 120 1.26 -15.00 -25.51
C ASN A 120 2.31 -14.86 -24.40
N GLY A 121 3.49 -15.45 -24.65
CA GLY A 121 4.63 -15.39 -23.73
C GLY A 121 5.11 -13.96 -23.40
N TYR A 122 4.97 -13.00 -24.32
CA TYR A 122 5.32 -11.60 -24.04
C TYR A 122 4.40 -10.97 -22.99
N ALA A 123 3.07 -11.13 -23.14
CA ALA A 123 2.11 -10.65 -22.15
C ALA A 123 2.29 -11.39 -20.81
N LYS A 124 2.56 -12.70 -20.85
CA LYS A 124 2.88 -13.51 -19.67
C LYS A 124 4.07 -12.94 -18.90
N SER A 125 5.16 -12.64 -19.58
CA SER A 125 6.38 -12.09 -18.98
C SER A 125 6.12 -10.76 -18.27
N ARG A 126 5.32 -9.88 -18.88
CA ARG A 126 4.92 -8.60 -18.25
C ARG A 126 4.03 -8.80 -17.04
N TYR A 127 3.10 -9.74 -17.09
CA TYR A 127 2.25 -10.10 -15.96
C TYR A 127 3.07 -10.70 -14.81
N LYS A 128 3.95 -11.65 -15.10
CA LYS A 128 4.91 -12.23 -14.15
C LYS A 128 5.77 -11.17 -13.46
N SER A 129 6.30 -10.21 -14.21
CA SER A 129 7.04 -9.07 -13.64
C SER A 129 6.15 -8.25 -12.71
N ALA A 130 4.89 -7.99 -13.07
CA ALA A 130 3.96 -7.28 -12.20
C ALA A 130 3.70 -8.02 -10.89
N LEU A 131 3.51 -9.35 -10.94
CA LEU A 131 3.36 -10.20 -9.75
C LEU A 131 4.61 -10.17 -8.87
N GLN A 132 5.80 -10.33 -9.47
CA GLN A 132 7.07 -10.32 -8.73
C GLN A 132 7.24 -9.05 -7.87
N HIS A 133 6.92 -7.89 -8.44
CA HIS A 133 6.99 -6.63 -7.71
C HIS A 133 6.02 -6.58 -6.51
N LEU A 134 4.81 -7.10 -6.70
CA LEU A 134 3.82 -7.15 -5.63
C LEU A 134 4.19 -8.15 -4.54
N VAL A 135 4.78 -9.30 -4.91
CA VAL A 135 5.22 -10.33 -3.95
C VAL A 135 6.38 -9.84 -3.08
N LEU A 136 7.38 -9.17 -3.66
CA LEU A 136 8.60 -8.73 -2.94
C LEU A 136 8.30 -7.81 -1.75
N GLU A 137 7.27 -6.97 -1.85
CA GLU A 137 6.88 -6.03 -0.81
C GLU A 137 5.39 -6.17 -0.45
N SER A 138 4.89 -7.40 -0.50
CA SER A 138 3.46 -7.72 -0.40
C SER A 138 2.78 -7.16 0.85
N HIS A 139 3.43 -7.21 2.01
CA HIS A 139 2.96 -6.59 3.27
C HIS A 139 2.68 -5.08 3.18
N ARG A 140 3.23 -4.36 2.20
CA ARG A 140 3.01 -2.92 2.00
C ARG A 140 1.73 -2.62 1.22
N TYR A 141 1.21 -3.60 0.48
CA TYR A 141 0.15 -3.39 -0.49
C TYR A 141 -1.16 -4.09 -0.11
N PHE A 142 -1.07 -5.22 0.59
CA PHE A 142 -2.23 -6.03 0.96
C PHE A 142 -2.73 -5.69 2.37
N GLU A 143 -4.05 -5.58 2.51
CA GLU A 143 -4.78 -5.47 3.78
C GLU A 143 -5.42 -6.82 4.17
N VAL A 144 -5.56 -7.76 3.23
CA VAL A 144 -6.10 -9.11 3.44
C VAL A 144 -4.95 -10.13 3.36
N PRO A 145 -4.54 -10.74 4.49
CA PRO A 145 -3.41 -11.68 4.52
C PRO A 145 -3.58 -12.91 3.63
N GLU A 146 -4.79 -13.45 3.50
CA GLU A 146 -5.09 -14.62 2.68
C GLU A 146 -4.86 -14.34 1.19
N ALA A 147 -5.25 -13.15 0.74
CA ALA A 147 -5.00 -12.69 -0.62
C ALA A 147 -3.50 -12.44 -0.88
N GLU A 148 -2.77 -11.97 0.14
CA GLU A 148 -1.31 -11.83 0.08
C GLU A 148 -0.62 -13.19 -0.17
N VAL A 149 -1.04 -14.22 0.58
CA VAL A 149 -0.54 -15.58 0.43
C VAL A 149 -0.95 -16.16 -0.92
N SER A 150 -2.20 -15.98 -1.32
CA SER A 150 -2.72 -16.44 -2.61
C SER A 150 -1.92 -15.85 -3.79
N LEU A 151 -1.59 -14.55 -3.76
CA LEU A 151 -0.76 -13.94 -4.80
C LEU A 151 0.63 -14.60 -4.92
N LYS A 152 1.23 -14.99 -3.79
CA LYS A 152 2.53 -15.70 -3.78
C LYS A 152 2.42 -17.06 -4.46
N VAL A 153 1.34 -17.80 -4.21
CA VAL A 153 1.06 -19.08 -4.87
C VAL A 153 0.91 -18.88 -6.38
N ILE A 154 0.06 -17.94 -6.80
CA ILE A 154 -0.14 -17.60 -8.22
C ILE A 154 1.19 -17.24 -8.90
N PHE A 155 2.05 -16.47 -8.22
CA PHE A 155 3.35 -16.10 -8.77
C PHE A 155 4.27 -17.30 -8.98
N GLU A 156 4.29 -18.26 -8.06
CA GLU A 156 5.05 -19.49 -8.21
C GLU A 156 4.49 -20.37 -9.35
N ASP A 157 3.18 -20.50 -9.47
CA ASP A 157 2.56 -21.24 -10.59
C ASP A 157 2.94 -20.62 -11.94
N VAL A 158 2.85 -19.29 -12.05
CA VAL A 158 3.25 -18.51 -13.24
C VAL A 158 4.75 -18.55 -13.53
N LYS A 159 5.58 -18.98 -12.57
CA LYS A 159 7.00 -19.23 -12.83
C LYS A 159 7.26 -20.58 -13.47
N LEU A 160 6.42 -21.56 -13.15
CA LEU A 160 6.59 -22.96 -13.52
C LEU A 160 5.89 -23.31 -14.84
N CYS A 161 4.87 -22.53 -15.21
CA CYS A 161 4.39 -22.42 -16.57
C CYS A 161 5.07 -21.22 -17.27
#